data_AF-A0A7Y6RF05-F1
#
_entry.id   AF-A0A7Y6RF05-F1
#
_cell.length_a   1.000
_cell.length_b   1.000
_cell.length_c   1.000
_cell.angle_alpha   90.00
_cell.angle_beta   90.00
_cell.angle_gamma   90.00
#
_symmetry.space_group_name_H-M   'P 1'
#
loop_
_entity.id
_entity.type
_entity.pdbx_description
1 polymer ?
#
loop_
_entity_poly.entity_id
_entity_poly.type
_entity_poly.pdbx_seq_one_letter_code
_entity_poly.pdbx_strand_id
1 'polypeptide(L)' 'MAIAPSGEVMAAPMNREKGILYAEFEIKTALRSRRSLDVAGHYGRPDIFSLTVNRVPQPPAVFVDL' A
#
# COMPACT_ATOMS: atom_id res chain seq x y z
N MET A 1 -14.38 -1.75 5.66
CA MET A 1 -13.56 -1.01 6.63
C MET A 1 -12.73 0.00 5.87
N ALA A 2 -12.60 1.22 6.39
CA ALA A 2 -11.77 2.28 5.83
C ALA A 2 -10.94 2.91 6.96
N ILE A 3 -9.64 3.12 6.72
CA ILE A 3 -8.67 3.59 7.73
C ILE A 3 -7.89 4.77 7.13
N ALA A 4 -7.71 5.84 7.90
CA ALA A 4 -6.95 7.01 7.51
C ALA A 4 -5.43 6.77 7.57
N PRO A 5 -4.61 7.58 6.88
CA PRO A 5 -3.15 7.49 6.96
C PRO A 5 -2.56 7.66 8.36
N SER A 6 -3.33 8.18 9.31
CA SER A 6 -2.96 8.27 10.74
C SER A 6 -3.14 6.94 11.49
N GLY A 7 -3.85 5.97 10.91
CA GLY A 7 -4.31 4.77 11.59
C GLY A 7 -5.72 4.87 12.19
N GLU A 8 -6.38 6.04 12.08
CA GLU A 8 -7.76 6.22 12.54
C GLU A 8 -8.77 5.42 11.72
N VAL A 9 -9.72 4.76 12.39
CA VAL A 9 -10.78 3.98 11.72
C VAL A 9 -11.90 4.93 11.28
N MET A 10 -12.01 5.17 9.97
CA MET A 10 -13.03 6.04 9.38
C MET A 10 -14.37 5.33 9.18
N ALA A 11 -14.31 4.03 8.92
CA ALA A 11 -15.49 3.19 8.82
C ALA A 11 -15.13 1.78 9.30
N ALA A 12 -15.81 1.30 10.34
CA ALA A 12 -15.62 -0.04 10.86
C ALA A 12 -16.09 -1.11 9.84
N PRO A 13 -15.68 -2.38 10.00
CA PRO A 13 -16.26 -3.49 9.24
C PRO A 13 -17.77 -3.63 9.48
N MET A 14 -18.56 -3.91 8.43
CA MET A 14 -19.94 -4.37 8.58
C MET A 14 -19.94 -5.86 8.89
N ASN A 15 -20.20 -6.21 10.15
CA ASN A 15 -20.25 -7.60 10.58
C ASN A 15 -21.66 -8.15 10.40
N ARG A 16 -21.81 -9.19 9.57
CA ARG A 16 -23.08 -9.90 9.31
C ARG A 16 -24.20 -9.03 8.71
N GLU A 17 -23.85 -7.87 8.16
CA GLU A 17 -24.76 -6.93 7.52
C GLU A 17 -24.33 -6.68 6.07
N LYS A 18 -25.31 -6.44 5.18
CA LYS A 18 -25.07 -6.09 3.77
C LYS A 18 -25.39 -4.62 3.56
N GLY A 19 -24.50 -3.89 2.89
CA GLY A 19 -24.69 -2.48 2.58
C GLY A 19 -23.46 -1.86 1.93
N ILE A 20 -23.50 -0.55 1.73
CA ILE A 20 -22.39 0.24 1.21
C ILE A 20 -21.81 1.06 2.37
N LEU A 21 -20.50 0.90 2.60
CA LEU A 21 -19.76 1.74 3.55
C LEU A 21 -19.17 2.93 2.81
N TYR A 22 -19.50 4.14 3.26
CA TYR A 22 -18.91 5.38 2.80
C TYR A 22 -17.96 5.92 3.85
N ALA A 23 -16.86 6.54 3.40
CA ALA A 23 -15.91 7.25 4.24
C ALA A 23 -15.31 8.43 3.46
N GLU A 24 -15.14 9.56 4.12
CA GLU A 24 -14.52 10.75 3.54
C GLU A 24 -13.08 10.88 4.01
N PHE A 25 -12.21 11.34 3.12
CA PHE A 25 -10.78 11.48 3.39
C PHE A 25 -10.26 12.81 2.91
N GLU A 26 -9.51 13.49 3.77
CA GLU A 26 -8.72 14.65 3.37
C GLU A 26 -7.34 14.24 2.87
N ILE A 27 -7.10 14.42 1.57
CA ILE A 27 -5.91 13.94 0.86
C ILE A 27 -4.61 14.49 1.48
N LYS A 28 -4.63 15.74 1.97
CA LYS A 28 -3.47 16.39 2.59
C LYS A 28 -2.96 15.66 3.84
N THR A 29 -3.79 14.81 4.45
CA THR A 29 -3.40 14.00 5.61
C THR A 29 -2.31 12.99 5.26
N ALA A 30 -2.29 12.45 4.02
CA ALA A 30 -1.25 11.53 3.57
C ALA A 30 0.14 12.17 3.60
N LEU A 31 0.25 13.44 3.21
CA LEU A 31 1.53 14.19 3.25
C LEU A 31 2.05 14.33 4.69
N ARG A 32 1.16 14.61 5.65
CA ARG A 32 1.53 14.73 7.07
C ARG A 32 1.97 13.39 7.66
N SER A 33 1.26 12.31 7.35
CA SER A 33 1.65 10.96 7.77
C SER A 33 2.99 10.56 7.19
N ARG A 34 3.23 10.80 5.89
CA ARG A 34 4.51 10.53 5.25
C ARG A 34 5.66 11.34 5.86
N ARG A 35 5.43 12.60 6.23
CA ARG A 35 6.43 13.40 6.95
C ARG A 35 6.81 12.79 8.30
N SER A 36 5.87 12.11 8.96
CA SER A 36 6.12 11.43 10.23
C SER A 36 6.90 10.12 10.02
N LEU A 37 6.61 9.38 8.94
CA LEU A 37 7.33 8.16 8.56
C LEU A 37 7.40 8.02 7.03
N ASP A 38 8.59 8.26 6.46
CA ASP A 38 8.87 8.07 5.04
C ASP A 38 9.80 6.87 4.83
N VAL A 39 9.22 5.66 4.79
CA VAL A 39 9.95 4.38 4.75
C VAL A 39 10.87 4.27 3.53
N ALA A 40 10.39 4.68 2.36
CA ALA A 40 11.16 4.62 1.12
C ALA A 40 12.06 5.85 0.90
N GLY A 41 11.99 6.85 1.76
CA GLY A 41 12.77 8.08 1.69
C GLY A 41 13.82 8.15 2.80
N HIS A 42 13.64 9.09 3.73
CA HIS A 42 14.63 9.37 4.78
C HIS A 42 15.00 8.15 5.63
N TYR A 43 14.06 7.22 5.84
CA TYR A 43 14.31 5.99 6.62
C TYR A 43 14.83 4.82 5.79
N GLY A 44 14.97 4.96 4.47
CA GLY A 44 15.22 3.85 3.54
C GLY A 44 16.60 3.21 3.62
N ARG A 45 17.59 3.83 4.29
CA ARG A 45 19.00 3.36 4.38
C ARG A 45 19.53 2.74 3.08
N PRO A 46 19.56 3.51 1.97
CA PRO A 46 19.98 3.00 0.65
C PRO A 46 21.46 2.58 0.60
N ASP A 47 22.25 2.94 1.62
CA ASP A 47 23.62 2.50 1.85
C ASP A 47 23.72 1.06 2.37
N ILE A 48 22.65 0.51 2.96
CA ILE A 48 22.58 -0.88 3.43
C ILE A 48 21.64 -1.72 2.57
N PHE A 49 20.45 -1.19 2.25
CA PHE A 49 19.38 -1.95 1.61
C PHE A 49 19.09 -1.45 0.20
N SER A 50 18.90 -2.38 -0.72
CA SER A 50 18.51 -2.14 -2.11
C SER A 50 17.48 -3.18 -2.55
N LEU A 51 16.44 -2.74 -3.26
CA LEU A 51 15.43 -3.61 -3.88
C LEU A 51 15.38 -3.31 -5.37
N THR A 52 15.55 -4.36 -6.19
CA THR A 52 15.35 -4.29 -7.65
C THR A 52 14.15 -5.12 -8.02
N VAL A 53 13.25 -4.57 -8.86
CA VAL A 53 12.03 -5.24 -9.29
C VAL A 53 12.13 -5.56 -10.79
N ASN A 54 12.07 -6.85 -11.14
CA ASN A 54 11.87 -7.26 -12.52
C ASN A 54 10.40 -7.02 -12.91
N ARG A 55 10.17 -6.09 -13.84
CA ARG A 55 8.83 -5.73 -14.33
C ARG A 55 8.47 -6.39 -15.67
N VAL A 56 9.32 -7.29 -16.17
CA VAL A 56 9.05 -8.02 -17.42
C VAL A 56 7.93 -9.03 -17.19
N PRO A 57 6.85 -9.00 -17.99
CA PRO A 57 5.83 -10.05 -17.97
C PRO A 57 6.46 -11.43 -18.13
N GLN A 58 6.21 -12.34 -17.19
CA GLN A 58 6.73 -13.71 -17.26
C GLN A 58 5.67 -14.62 -17.89
N PRO A 59 6.01 -15.43 -18.90
CA PRO A 59 5.10 -16.42 -19.44
C PRO A 59 4.81 -17.50 -18.38
N PRO A 60 3.61 -18.10 -18.35
CA PRO A 60 3.27 -19.15 -17.40
C PRO A 60 4.07 -20.45 -17.60
N ALA A 61 4.55 -20.71 -18.83
CA ALA A 61 5.43 -21.82 -19.16
C ALA A 61 6.26 -21.51 -20.42
N VAL A 62 7.46 -22.10 -20.50
CA VAL A 62 8.32 -22.11 -21.69
C VAL A 62 8.58 -23.58 -22.02
N PHE A 63 8.19 -24.02 -23.22
CA PHE A 63 8.42 -25.38 -23.70
C PHE A 63 9.70 -25.40 -24.56
N VAL A 64 10.52 -26.42 -24.36
CA VAL A 64 11.77 -26.62 -25.11
C VAL A 64 11.67 -27.99 -25.77
N ASP A 65 11.64 -28.00 -27.10
CA ASP A 65 11.69 -29.22 -27.90
C ASP A 65 13.16 -29.53 -28.23
N LEU A 66 13.58 -30.78 -28.02
CA LEU A 66 14.93 -31.29 -28.34
C LEU A 66 15.06 -31.65 -29.82
#